data_AF-A0A3D5NU58-F1
#
_entry.id   AF-A0A3D5NU58-F1
#
_cell.length_a   1.000
_cell.length_b   1.000
_cell.length_c   1.000
_cell.angle_alpha   90.00
_cell.angle_beta   90.00
_cell.angle_gamma   90.00
#
_symmetry.space_group_name_H-M   'P 1'
#
loop_
_entity.id
_entity.type
_entity.pdbx_description
1 polymer ?
#
loop_
_entity_poly.entity_id
_entity_poly.type
_entity_poly.pdbx_seq_one_letter_code
_entity_poly.pdbx_strand_id
1 'polypeptide(L)' 'KKLDRDLWIDAHHLLIFHGRRICTARAPQCGICPVNHLCTYYKKNRKSLIVKK' A
#
# COMPACT_ATOMS: atom_id res chain seq x y z
N LYS A 1 8.93 10.32 14.85
CA LYS A 1 8.17 11.59 14.67
C LYS A 1 6.71 11.27 14.94
N LYS A 2 6.06 11.95 15.90
CA LYS A 2 4.63 11.76 16.19
C LYS A 2 3.83 12.56 15.15
N LEU A 3 2.77 11.98 14.59
CA LEU A 3 1.86 12.70 13.69
C LEU A 3 1.04 13.68 14.53
N ASP A 4 0.91 14.93 14.06
CA ASP A 4 0.08 15.93 14.74
C ASP A 4 -1.37 15.44 14.82
N ARG A 5 -2.07 15.77 15.91
CA ARG A 5 -3.43 15.25 16.17
C ARG A 5 -4.42 15.65 15.09
N ASP A 6 -4.24 16.84 14.52
CA ASP A 6 -5.12 17.36 13.47
C ASP A 6 -5.03 16.53 12.18
N LEU A 7 -3.88 15.91 11.93
CA LEU A 7 -3.65 15.06 10.76
C LEU A 7 -4.17 13.62 10.92
N TRP A 8 -4.67 13.23 12.10
CA TRP A 8 -5.10 11.86 12.34
C TRP A 8 -6.32 11.47 11.50
N ILE A 9 -7.26 12.41 11.36
CA ILE A 9 -8.49 12.20 10.59
C ILE A 9 -8.13 12.01 9.11
N ASP A 10 -7.27 12.87 8.57
CA ASP A 10 -6.84 12.79 7.18
C ASP A 10 -6.03 11.52 6.91
N ALA A 11 -5.12 11.16 7.81
CA ALA A 11 -4.36 9.92 7.71
C ALA A 11 -5.26 8.68 7.74
N HIS A 12 -6.29 8.68 8.60
CA HIS A 12 -7.27 7.61 8.67
C HIS A 12 -8.05 7.48 7.35
N HIS A 13 -8.57 8.58 6.81
CA HIS A 13 -9.25 8.60 5.52
C HIS A 13 -8.34 8.12 4.39
N LEU A 14 -7.08 8.57 4.37
CA LEU A 14 -6.10 8.18 3.37
C LEU A 14 -5.87 6.68 3.39
N LEU A 15 -5.74 6.07 4.57
CA LEU A 15 -5.61 4.61 4.72
C LEU A 15 -6.85 3.86 4.24
N ILE A 16 -8.05 4.34 4.57
CA ILE A 16 -9.32 3.75 4.10
C ILE A 16 -9.39 3.79 2.58
N PHE A 17 -9.18 4.96 1.97
CA PHE A 17 -9.25 5.12 0.52
C PHE A 17 -8.17 4.31 -0.19
N HIS A 18 -6.96 4.26 0.37
CA HIS A 18 -5.88 3.45 -0.15
C HIS A 18 -6.25 1.96 -0.16
N GLY A 19 -6.77 1.43 0.94
CA GLY A 19 -7.19 0.03 1.03
C GLY A 19 -8.35 -0.31 0.09
N ARG A 20 -9.33 0.59 -0.05
CA ARG A 20 -10.52 0.35 -0.89
C ARG A 20 -10.22 0.44 -2.38
N ARG A 21 -9.34 1.36 -2.80
CA ARG A 21 -9.11 1.66 -4.22
C ARG A 21 -7.84 1.01 -4.79
N ILE A 22 -6.80 0.83 -3.98
CA ILE A 22 -5.47 0.40 -4.45
C ILE A 22 -5.10 -0.94 -3.80
N CYS A 23 -5.00 -0.97 -2.47
CA CYS A 23 -4.51 -2.12 -1.72
C CYS A 23 -5.66 -3.05 -1.30
N THR A 24 -6.41 -3.57 -2.28
CA THR A 24 -7.53 -4.47 -1.99
C THR A 24 -7.03 -5.83 -1.45
N ALA A 25 -7.83 -6.47 -0.59
CA ALA A 25 -7.41 -7.68 0.12
C ALA A 25 -7.11 -8.89 -0.77
N ARG A 26 -7.82 -9.04 -1.90
CA ARG A 26 -7.67 -10.20 -2.79
C ARG A 26 -6.65 -9.96 -3.91
N ALA A 27 -6.64 -8.77 -4.51
CA ALA A 27 -5.80 -8.43 -5.65
C ALA A 27 -5.36 -6.96 -5.60
N PRO A 28 -4.32 -6.63 -4.80
CA PRO A 28 -3.86 -5.25 -4.68
C PRO A 28 -3.22 -4.76 -5.98
N GLN A 29 -3.53 -3.53 -6.37
CA GLN A 29 -3.02 -2.88 -7.57
C GLN A 29 -1.63 -2.27 -7.32
N CYS A 30 -0.63 -3.13 -7.04
CA CYS A 30 0.71 -2.68 -6.66
C CYS A 30 1.45 -1.87 -7.74
N GLY A 31 1.08 -2.02 -9.02
CA GLY A 31 1.69 -1.28 -10.13
C GLY A 31 1.43 0.23 -10.09
N ILE A 32 0.25 0.64 -9.61
CA ILE A 32 -0.12 2.05 -9.46
C ILE A 32 0.04 2.57 -8.02
N CYS A 33 0.47 1.72 -7.11
CA CYS A 33 0.57 2.06 -5.69
C CYS A 33 1.76 3.02 -5.46
N PRO A 34 1.53 4.25 -4.97
CA PRO A 34 2.59 5.25 -4.83
C PRO A 34 3.63 4.86 -3.77
N VAL A 35 3.26 4.00 -2.82
CA VAL A 35 4.11 3.54 -1.71
C VAL A 35 4.67 2.13 -1.92
N ASN A 36 4.59 1.58 -3.14
CA ASN A 36 5.04 0.21 -3.44
C ASN A 36 6.54 -0.01 -3.12
N HIS A 37 7.39 1.00 -3.30
CA HIS A 37 8.82 0.97 -3.02
C HIS A 37 9.14 0.80 -1.52
N LEU A 38 8.21 1.18 -0.64
CA LEU A 38 8.31 0.99 0.81
C LEU A 38 7.61 -0.29 1.30
N CYS A 39 6.72 -0.86 0.49
CA CYS A 39 5.87 -1.99 0.87
C CYS A 39 6.63 -3.33 0.94
N THR A 40 6.65 -3.96 2.11
CA THR A 40 7.28 -5.28 2.32
C THR A 40 6.52 -6.42 1.64
N TYR A 41 5.18 -6.35 1.61
CA TYR A 41 4.33 -7.30 0.89
C TYR A 41 4.65 -7.31 -0.61
N TYR A 42 4.74 -6.11 -1.23
CA TYR A 42 5.11 -5.98 -2.64
C TYR A 42 6.51 -6.55 -2.89
N LYS A 43 7.50 -6.22 -2.04
CA LYS A 43 8.87 -6.77 -2.17
C LYS A 43 8.90 -8.29 -2.08
N LYS A 44 8.11 -8.89 -1.18
CA LYS A 44 8.02 -10.36 -1.02
C LYS A 44 7.36 -11.02 -2.22
N ASN A 45 6.25 -10.46 -2.72
CA ASN A 45 5.51 -11.02 -3.85
C ASN A 45 6.09 -10.65 -5.22
N ARG A 46 6.98 -9.65 -5.31
CA ARG A 46 7.75 -9.41 -6.54
C ARG A 46 8.71 -10.55 -6.85
N LYS A 47 9.28 -11.21 -5.83
CA LYS A 47 10.17 -12.36 -6.02
C LYS A 47 9.48 -13.52 -6.75
N SER A 48 8.19 -13.75 -6.50
CA SER A 48 7.43 -14.80 -7.21
C SER A 48 7.05 -14.43 -8.65
N LEU A 49 7.04 -13.13 -9.01
CA LEU A 49 6.84 -12.67 -10.40
C LEU A 49 8.10 -12.81 -11.24
N ILE A 50 9.29 -12.75 -10.64
CA ILE A 50 10.57 -12.96 -11.35
C ILE A 50 10.82 -14.45 -11.61
N VAL A 51 10.44 -15.34 -10.69
CA VAL A 51 10.60 -16.81 -10.87
C VAL A 51 9.63 -17.40 -11.89
N LYS A 52 8.52 -16.70 -12.20
CA LYS A 52 7.53 -17.12 -13.21
C LYS A 52 7.82 -16.61 -14.62
N LYS A 53 8.94 -15.92 -14.84
CA LYS A 53 9.34 -15.41 -16.15
C LYS A 53 10.51 -16.19 -16.71
#